data_AF-A0A944ZJI3-F1
#
_entry.id   AF-A0A944ZJI3-F1
#
_cell.length_a   1.000
_cell.length_b   1.000
_cell.length_c   1.000
_cell.angle_alpha   90.00
_cell.angle_beta   90.00
_cell.angle_gamma   90.00
#
_symmetry.space_group_name_H-M   'P 1'
#
loop_
_entity.id
_entity.type
_entity.pdbx_description
1 polymer ?
#
loop_
_entity_poly.entity_id
_entity_poly.type
_entity_poly.pdbx_seq_one_letter_code
_entity_poly.pdbx_strand_id
1 'polypeptide(L)' 'MPQTTYFVKECPTCGRKLQVRVEYLGREMVCNHCGGDFLAGDVQDVFTPNEEDCSDAILLRVDELIDKADNNLGKPK' A
#
# COMPACT_ATOMS: atom_id res chain seq x y z
N MET A 1 -22.97 -28.52 15.47
CA MET A 1 -22.05 -28.40 14.32
C MET A 1 -21.42 -27.02 14.37
N PRO A 2 -20.08 -26.87 14.44
CA PRO A 2 -19.45 -25.55 14.40
C PRO A 2 -19.69 -24.93 13.01
N GLN A 3 -20.26 -23.73 12.98
CA GLN A 3 -20.49 -22.95 11.76
C GLN A 3 -19.22 -22.12 11.52
N THR A 4 -18.37 -22.52 10.57
CA THR A 4 -17.17 -21.73 10.22
C THR A 4 -17.56 -20.62 9.27
N THR A 5 -17.32 -19.37 9.66
CA THR A 5 -17.59 -18.19 8.85
C THR A 5 -16.37 -17.83 8.00
N TYR A 6 -16.61 -17.43 6.75
CA TYR A 6 -15.58 -17.04 5.80
C TYR A 6 -15.88 -15.66 5.23
N PHE A 7 -14.84 -14.91 4.87
CA PHE A 7 -14.92 -13.69 4.08
C PHE A 7 -14.07 -13.84 2.80
N VAL A 8 -14.33 -13.00 1.81
CA VAL A 8 -13.59 -13.01 0.53
C VAL A 8 -12.66 -11.82 0.50
N LYS A 9 -11.38 -12.05 0.22
CA LYS A 9 -10.36 -11.01 0.02
C LYS A 9 -9.61 -11.28 -1.28
N GLU A 10 -9.26 -10.24 -2.02
CA GLU A 10 -8.39 -10.36 -3.18
C GLU A 10 -6.92 -10.41 -2.76
N CYS A 11 -6.15 -11.31 -3.37
CA CYS A 11 -4.71 -11.39 -3.16
C CYS A 11 -4.06 -10.10 -3.69
N PRO A 12 -3.31 -9.35 -2.88
CA PRO A 12 -2.68 -8.11 -3.33
C PRO A 12 -1.62 -8.33 -4.42
N THR A 13 -1.05 -9.53 -4.51
CA THR A 13 -0.01 -9.86 -5.49
C THR A 13 -0.56 -10.29 -6.84
N CYS A 14 -1.65 -11.06 -6.88
CA CYS A 14 -2.15 -11.68 -8.12
C CYS A 14 -3.63 -11.40 -8.43
N GLY A 15 -4.33 -10.65 -7.58
CA GLY A 15 -5.73 -10.24 -7.77
C GLY A 15 -6.77 -11.38 -7.59
N ARG A 16 -6.34 -12.59 -7.22
CA ARG A 16 -7.27 -13.71 -7.06
C ARG A 16 -8.10 -13.60 -5.79
N LYS A 17 -9.39 -13.92 -5.89
CA LYS A 17 -10.30 -14.00 -4.75
C LYS A 17 -9.98 -15.22 -3.88
N LEU A 18 -9.64 -14.98 -2.63
CA LEU A 18 -9.33 -15.99 -1.61
C LEU A 18 -10.45 -15.99 -0.57
N GLN A 19 -10.91 -17.19 -0.18
CA GLN A 19 -11.82 -17.38 0.94
C GLN A 19 -11.01 -17.57 2.22
N VAL A 20 -11.12 -16.62 3.13
CA VAL A 20 -10.38 -16.60 4.40
C VAL A 20 -11.34 -16.86 5.55
N ARG A 21 -10.95 -17.74 6.48
CA ARG A 21 -11.74 -17.97 7.70
C ARG A 21 -11.67 -16.73 8.58
N VAL A 22 -12.81 -16.34 9.14
CA VAL A 22 -12.90 -15.21 10.08
C VAL A 22 -12.00 -15.43 11.31
N GLU A 23 -11.75 -16.69 11.68
CA GLU A 23 -10.82 -17.07 12.77
C GLU A 23 -9.36 -16.65 12.53
N TYR A 24 -8.99 -16.42 11.27
CA TYR A 24 -7.65 -15.96 10.89
C TYR A 24 -7.56 -14.45 10.74
N LEU A 25 -8.61 -13.69 11.08
CA LEU A 25 -8.57 -12.23 11.01
C LEU A 25 -7.36 -11.68 11.80
N GLY A 26 -6.60 -10.77 11.17
CA GLY A 26 -5.41 -10.15 11.73
C GLY A 26 -4.13 -10.99 11.67
N ARG A 27 -4.13 -12.17 11.03
CA ARG A 27 -2.93 -13.00 10.87
C ARG A 27 -2.31 -12.85 9.48
N GLU A 28 -1.00 -13.05 9.39
CA GLU A 28 -0.30 -13.21 8.12
C GLU A 28 -0.63 -14.57 7.50
N MET A 29 -0.92 -14.57 6.20
CA MET A 29 -1.26 -15.74 5.42
C MET A 29 -0.56 -15.70 4.06
N VAL A 30 -0.42 -16.88 3.45
CA VAL A 30 0.24 -17.04 2.15
C VAL A 30 -0.80 -17.37 1.09
N CYS A 31 -0.70 -16.75 -0.08
CA CYS A 31 -1.55 -17.08 -1.22
C CYS A 31 -1.17 -18.44 -1.81
N ASN A 32 -2.09 -19.41 -1.80
CA ASN A 32 -1.87 -20.74 -2.39
C ASN A 32 -1.59 -20.74 -3.91
N HIS A 33 -1.83 -19.63 -4.61
CA HIS A 33 -1.57 -19.53 -6.04
C HIS A 33 -0.17 -18.98 -6.37
N CYS A 34 0.19 -17.84 -5.79
CA CYS A 34 1.44 -17.14 -6.14
C CYS A 34 2.50 -17.16 -5.03
N GLY A 35 2.17 -17.66 -3.83
CA GLY A 35 3.06 -17.63 -2.68
C GLY A 35 3.23 -16.24 -2.05
N GLY A 36 2.42 -15.26 -2.43
CA GLY A 36 2.49 -13.91 -1.87
C GLY A 36 1.90 -13.84 -0.47
N ASP A 37 2.62 -13.19 0.45
CA ASP A 37 2.18 -12.95 1.82
C ASP A 37 1.15 -11.82 1.88
N PHE A 38 0.13 -11.97 2.73
CA PHE A 38 -0.89 -10.95 2.95
C PHE A 38 -1.52 -11.09 4.33
N LEU A 39 -2.03 -9.98 4.88
CA LEU A 39 -2.80 -10.01 6.12
C LEU A 39 -4.24 -10.45 5.85
N ALA A 40 -4.73 -11.42 6.62
CA ALA A 40 -6.13 -11.80 6.66
C ALA A 40 -6.97 -10.70 7.33
N GLY A 41 -7.24 -9.62 6.62
CA GLY A 41 -8.08 -8.53 7.12
C GLY A 41 -8.14 -7.41 6.10
N ASP A 42 -9.02 -6.44 6.34
CA ASP A 42 -9.11 -5.23 5.52
C ASP A 42 -8.06 -4.23 5.98
N VAL A 43 -6.79 -4.59 5.86
CA VAL A 43 -5.79 -3.57 5.54
C VAL A 43 -6.04 -3.25 4.07
N GLN A 44 -6.93 -2.27 3.83
CA GLN A 44 -6.79 -1.44 2.64
C GLN A 44 -5.37 -0.94 2.74
N ASP A 45 -4.49 -1.51 1.92
CA ASP A 45 -3.13 -1.06 1.62
C ASP A 45 -2.77 0.21 2.38
N VAL A 46 -2.53 0.06 3.68
CA VAL A 46 -1.97 1.16 4.45
C VAL A 46 -0.51 1.01 4.09
N PHE A 47 -0.18 1.56 2.92
CA PHE A 47 0.89 2.51 2.88
C PHE A 47 0.70 3.41 4.10
N THR A 48 1.19 2.97 5.26
CA THR A 48 1.77 3.85 6.26
C THR A 48 3.22 3.98 5.80
N PRO A 49 3.57 4.81 4.79
CA PRO A 49 4.84 5.48 4.94
C PRO A 49 4.65 6.23 6.25
N ASN A 50 5.39 5.88 7.31
CA ASN A 50 5.39 6.65 8.56
C ASN A 50 5.09 8.12 8.25
N GLU A 51 3.87 8.55 8.57
CA GLU A 51 3.20 9.68 7.90
C GLU A 51 3.79 11.03 8.33
N GLU A 52 4.89 10.99 9.08
CA GLU A 52 5.57 12.13 9.68
C GLU A 52 7.00 12.32 9.16
N ASP A 53 7.59 11.40 8.37
CA ASP A 53 9.02 11.51 7.98
C ASP A 53 9.29 11.68 6.47
N CYS A 54 8.35 11.36 5.58
CA CYS A 54 8.63 11.36 4.12
C CYS A 54 7.84 12.40 3.32
N SER A 55 6.69 12.88 3.81
CA SER A 55 5.89 13.89 3.12
C SER A 55 6.61 15.22 3.04
N ASP A 56 7.17 15.70 4.16
CA ASP A 56 7.80 17.02 4.23
C ASP A 56 9.11 17.06 3.44
N ALA A 57 9.92 15.99 3.50
CA ALA A 57 11.15 15.87 2.72
C ALA A 57 10.86 15.84 1.21
N ILE A 58 9.76 15.23 0.78
CA ILE A 58 9.34 15.21 -0.63
C ILE A 58 8.83 16.59 -1.06
N LEU A 59 8.00 17.25 -0.25
CA LEU A 59 7.48 18.59 -0.55
C LEU A 59 8.59 19.64 -0.68
N LEU A 60 9.55 19.67 0.25
CA LEU A 60 10.71 20.56 0.18
C LEU A 60 11.51 20.37 -1.12
N ARG A 61 11.67 19.12 -1.55
CA ARG A 61 12.39 18.79 -2.77
C ARG A 61 11.59 19.17 -4.02
N VAL A 62 10.26 19.13 -3.97
CA VAL A 62 9.38 19.62 -5.05
C VAL A 62 9.52 21.14 -5.19
N ASP A 63 9.46 21.89 -4.08
CA ASP A 63 9.60 23.35 -4.09
C ASP A 63 10.93 23.80 -4.69
N GLU A 64 12.05 23.17 -4.30
CA GLU A 64 13.38 23.49 -4.84
C GLU A 64 13.47 23.26 -6.36
N LEU A 65 12.78 22.24 -6.88
CA LEU A 65 12.76 21.93 -8.31
C LEU A 65 11.93 22.95 -9.11
N ILE A 66 10.83 23.44 -8.54
CA ILE A 66 10.00 24.49 -9.14
C ILE A 66 10.80 25.78 -9.24
N ASP A 67 11.46 26.20 -8.16
CA ASP A 67 12.30 27.40 -8.14
C ASP A 67 13.43 27.32 -9.18
N LYS A 68 14.10 26.16 -9.28
CA LYS A 68 15.15 25.96 -10.28
C LYS A 68 14.60 26.06 -11.70
N ALA A 69 13.40 25.55 -11.98
CA ALA A 69 12.79 25.64 -13.30
C ALA A 69 12.50 27.10 -13.69
N ASP A 70 11.92 27.87 -12.77
CA ASP A 70 11.58 29.28 -13.01
C ASP A 70 12.83 30.14 -13.22
N ASN A 71 13.88 29.92 -12.43
CA ASN A 71 15.16 30.62 -12.59
C ASN A 71 15.88 30.26 -13.90
N ASN A 72 15.68 29.06 -14.44
CA ASN A 72 16.24 28.67 -15.73
C ASN A 72 15.46 29.26 -16.91
N LEU A 73 14.15 29.53 -16.76
CA LEU A 73 13.32 30.23 -17.75
C LEU A 73 13.61 31.73 -17.82
N GLY A 74 14.24 32.32 -16.79
CA GLY A 74 14.61 33.73 -16.71
C GLY A 74 15.93 34.12 -17.38
N LYS A 75 16.73 33.18 -17.93
CA LYS A 75 17.92 33.52 -18.72
C LYS A 75 17.56 33.57 -20.21
N PRO A 76 17.39 34.76 -20.82
CA PRO A 76 17.47 34.86 -22.26
C PRO A 76 18.87 34.40 -22.70
N LYS A 77 18.90 33.55 -23.72
CA LYS A 77 20.12 33.05 -24.37
C LYS A 77 20.84 34.17 -25.12
#